data_AF-A0A251ST69-F1
#
_entry.id   AF-A0A251ST69-F1
#
_cell.length_a   1.000
_cell.length_b   1.000
_cell.length_c   1.000
_cell.angle_alpha   90.00
_cell.angle_beta   90.00
_cell.angle_gamma   90.00
#
_symmetry.space_group_name_H-M   'P 1'
#
loop_
_entity.id
_entity.type
_entity.pdbx_description
1 polymer ?
#
loop_
_entity_poly.entity_id
_entity_poly.type
_entity_poly.pdbx_seq_one_letter_code
_entity_poly.pdbx_strand_id
1 'polypeptide(L)'
;MMLNASHIYPHNTPQTKEACYYRMTFEQFFPQNSAILTVPGGASVACSTAKAIEWDAAWSNHLDPSGRAALGVHDSAYEVNQHPELDLKLEINGSKT
;
A
#
# COMPACT_ATOMS: atom_id res chain seq x y z
N MET A 1 4.23 -5.86 -13.29
CA MET A 1 3.56 -4.56 -13.10
C MET A 1 4.47 -3.57 -12.38
N MET A 2 4.78 -3.76 -11.09
CA MET A 2 5.58 -2.80 -10.30
C MET A 2 7.00 -2.53 -10.81
N LEU A 3 7.70 -3.55 -11.33
CA LEU A 3 9.09 -3.41 -11.80
C LEU A 3 9.28 -2.33 -12.88
N ASN A 4 8.25 -2.09 -13.69
CA ASN A 4 8.30 -1.09 -14.77
C ASN A 4 7.52 0.18 -14.43
N ALA A 5 6.96 0.30 -13.21
CA ALA A 5 6.06 1.40 -12.86
C ALA A 5 6.73 2.78 -13.02
N SER A 6 8.02 2.92 -12.71
CA SER A 6 8.76 4.18 -12.88
C SER A 6 8.96 4.60 -14.34
N HIS A 7 9.01 3.64 -15.27
CA HIS A 7 9.15 3.91 -16.69
C HIS A 7 7.80 4.27 -17.33
N ILE A 8 6.71 3.65 -16.85
CA ILE A 8 5.35 3.88 -17.35
C ILE A 8 4.75 5.14 -16.73
N TYR A 9 4.97 5.36 -15.44
CA TYR A 9 4.40 6.44 -14.64
C TYR A 9 5.50 7.30 -14.00
N PRO A 10 6.24 8.12 -14.79
CA PRO A 10 7.37 8.89 -14.28
C PRO A 10 6.97 9.99 -13.29
N HIS A 11 5.75 10.53 -13.40
CA HIS A 11 5.18 11.45 -12.43
C HIS A 11 4.35 10.68 -11.41
N ASN A 12 4.57 10.93 -10.10
CA ASN A 12 3.87 10.24 -9.00
C ASN A 12 3.85 8.71 -9.18
N THR A 13 5.04 8.11 -9.33
CA THR A 13 5.20 6.67 -9.51
C THR A 13 4.48 5.90 -8.40
N PRO A 14 3.54 5.00 -8.71
CA PRO A 14 2.86 4.22 -7.69
C PRO A 14 3.84 3.27 -6.98
N GLN A 15 3.78 3.23 -5.64
CA GLN A 15 4.69 2.42 -4.81
C GLN A 15 4.08 1.08 -4.37
N THR A 16 2.78 0.88 -4.57
CA THR A 16 2.07 -0.36 -4.25
C THR A 16 1.29 -0.85 -5.46
N LYS A 17 0.94 -2.14 -5.48
CA LYS A 17 0.10 -2.73 -6.54
C LYS A 17 -1.26 -2.05 -6.61
N GLU A 18 -1.84 -1.71 -5.45
CA GLU A 18 -3.13 -1.02 -5.37
C GLU A 18 -3.05 0.40 -5.96
N ALA A 19 -2.04 1.19 -5.58
CA ALA A 19 -1.83 2.52 -6.17
C ALA A 19 -1.63 2.44 -7.70
N CYS A 20 -0.94 1.38 -8.17
CA CYS A 20 -0.75 1.16 -9.59
C CYS A 20 -2.06 0.82 -10.32
N TYR A 21 -2.95 0.05 -9.69
CA TYR A 21 -4.28 -0.21 -10.22
C TYR A 21 -5.11 1.08 -10.34
N TYR A 22 -5.12 1.93 -9.30
CA TYR A 22 -5.79 3.23 -9.36
C TYR A 22 -5.21 4.13 -10.43
N ARG A 23 -3.89 4.14 -10.59
CA ARG A 23 -3.22 4.91 -11.65
C ARG A 23 -3.62 4.43 -13.05
N MET A 24 -3.68 3.12 -13.27
CA MET A 24 -4.15 2.54 -14.53
C MET A 24 -5.57 2.97 -14.84
N THR A 25 -6.49 2.88 -13.87
CA THR A 25 -7.88 3.30 -14.05
C THR A 25 -7.97 4.82 -14.31
N PHE A 26 -7.24 5.64 -13.56
CA PHE A 26 -7.21 7.09 -13.75
C PHE A 26 -6.80 7.47 -15.17
N GLU A 27 -5.68 6.94 -15.68
CA GLU A 27 -5.19 7.28 -17.01
C GLU A 27 -6.07 6.73 -18.16
N GLN A 28 -6.89 5.69 -17.92
CA GLN A 28 -7.90 5.25 -18.90
C GLN A 28 -8.95 6.33 -19.17
N PHE A 29 -9.33 7.10 -18.14
CA PHE A 29 -10.33 8.17 -18.26
C PHE A 29 -9.71 9.55 -18.48
N PHE A 30 -8.51 9.79 -17.94
CA PHE A 30 -7.83 11.08 -17.93
C PHE A 30 -6.38 10.97 -18.40
N PRO A 31 -6.13 10.66 -19.69
CA PRO A 31 -4.78 10.42 -20.21
C PRO A 31 -3.92 11.70 -20.37
N GLN A 32 -4.50 12.88 -20.11
CA GLN A 32 -3.85 14.17 -20.35
C GLN A 32 -2.85 14.50 -19.24
N ASN A 33 -1.69 15.03 -19.60
CA ASN A 33 -0.69 15.49 -18.62
C ASN A 33 -1.24 16.51 -17.63
N SER A 34 -2.13 17.41 -18.08
CA SER A 34 -2.78 18.38 -17.20
C SER A 34 -3.55 17.71 -16.07
N ALA A 35 -4.24 16.60 -16.33
CA ALA A 35 -4.98 15.86 -15.31
C ALA A 35 -4.04 15.16 -14.33
N ILE A 36 -2.96 14.55 -14.82
CA ILE A 36 -1.94 13.89 -13.99
C ILE A 36 -1.33 14.86 -12.97
N LEU A 37 -1.12 16.12 -13.36
CA LEU A 37 -0.54 17.16 -12.50
C LEU A 37 -1.50 17.67 -11.41
N THR A 38 -2.82 17.41 -11.53
CA THR A 38 -3.80 17.83 -10.51
C THR A 38 -3.86 16.89 -9.31
N VAL A 39 -3.37 15.66 -9.46
CA VAL A 39 -3.40 14.66 -8.38
C VAL A 39 -2.14 14.83 -7.53
N PRO A 40 -2.27 15.25 -6.25
CA PRO A 40 -1.12 15.37 -5.37
C PRO A 40 -0.51 13.98 -5.13
N GLY A 41 0.82 13.89 -5.29
CA GLY A 41 1.56 12.67 -4.96
C GLY A 41 1.94 12.62 -3.49
N GLY A 42 2.43 11.46 -3.05
CA GLY A 42 2.97 11.25 -1.72
C GLY A 42 2.42 10.01 -1.03
N ALA A 43 2.96 9.73 0.15
CA ALA A 43 2.48 8.64 0.99
C ALA A 43 1.07 8.98 1.51
N SER A 44 0.17 7.99 1.43
CA SER A 44 -1.24 8.13 1.78
C SER A 44 -1.74 6.81 2.36
N VAL A 45 -2.69 6.92 3.29
CA VAL A 45 -3.47 5.80 3.84
C VAL A 45 -4.93 6.22 3.83
N ALA A 46 -5.79 5.42 3.19
CA ALA A 46 -7.21 5.73 2.99
C ALA A 46 -7.43 7.13 2.36
N CYS A 47 -8.30 7.94 2.96
CA CYS A 47 -8.63 9.29 2.49
C CYS A 47 -7.64 10.37 2.95
N SER A 48 -6.52 9.99 3.56
CA SER A 48 -5.70 10.89 4.36
C SER A 48 -4.38 11.23 3.69
N THR A 49 -3.91 12.45 3.91
CA THR A 49 -2.56 12.85 3.50
C THR A 49 -1.51 12.08 4.30
N ALA A 50 -0.22 12.29 3.98
CA ALA A 50 0.91 11.73 4.72
C ALA A 50 0.82 11.95 6.26
N LYS A 51 0.02 12.92 6.71
CA LYS A 51 -0.23 13.17 8.12
C LYS A 51 -0.84 11.98 8.87
N ALA A 52 -1.65 11.15 8.21
CA ALA A 52 -2.23 9.97 8.87
C ALA A 52 -1.15 8.95 9.27
N ILE A 53 -0.05 8.88 8.54
CA ILE A 53 1.07 7.99 8.87
C ILE A 53 1.69 8.38 10.22
N GLU A 54 1.57 9.64 10.62
CA GLU A 54 2.07 10.12 11.91
C GLU A 54 1.15 9.76 13.09
N TRP A 55 -0.08 9.30 12.83
CA TRP A 55 -1.03 8.95 13.89
C TRP A 55 -0.73 7.59 14.51
N ASP A 56 -0.19 6.66 13.71
CA ASP A 56 0.20 5.33 14.16
C ASP A 56 1.44 4.85 13.40
N ALA A 57 2.50 4.51 14.14
CA ALA A 57 3.74 4.00 13.59
C ALA A 57 3.53 2.73 12.75
N ALA A 58 2.52 1.90 13.07
CA ALA A 58 2.19 0.70 12.31
C ALA A 58 1.78 1.01 10.85
N TRP A 59 1.25 2.20 10.58
CA TRP A 59 0.78 2.58 9.23
C TRP A 59 1.91 3.02 8.30
N SER A 60 3.08 3.36 8.84
CA SER A 60 4.25 3.73 8.03
C SER A 60 4.72 2.61 7.10
N ASN A 61 4.47 1.36 7.48
CA ASN A 61 4.81 0.16 6.70
C ASN A 61 3.67 -0.31 5.80
N HIS A 62 2.49 0.32 5.87
CA HIS A 62 1.27 -0.09 5.16
C HIS A 62 0.62 1.11 4.46
N LEU A 63 1.31 1.65 3.46
CA LEU A 63 0.89 2.80 2.64
C LEU A 63 -0.17 2.41 1.59
N ASP A 64 -1.25 1.79 2.04
CA ASP A 64 -2.34 1.36 1.19
C ASP A 64 -3.36 2.51 1.01
N PRO A 65 -3.52 3.04 -0.22
CA PRO A 65 -4.39 4.18 -0.46
C PRO A 65 -5.88 3.93 -0.17
N SER A 66 -6.39 2.69 -0.15
CA SER A 66 -7.75 2.45 0.36
C SER A 66 -7.82 2.29 1.87
N GLY A 67 -6.70 1.99 2.54
CA GLY A 67 -6.66 1.59 3.94
C GLY A 67 -7.23 0.20 4.21
N ARG A 68 -7.67 -0.56 3.19
CA ARG A 68 -8.20 -1.93 3.38
C ARG A 68 -7.12 -2.90 3.85
N ALA A 69 -5.88 -2.65 3.46
CA ALA A 69 -4.74 -3.44 3.90
C ALA A 69 -4.11 -2.93 5.21
N ALA A 70 -4.74 -1.95 5.89
CA ALA A 70 -4.29 -1.54 7.22
C ALA A 70 -4.57 -2.68 8.22
N LEU A 71 -3.53 -3.07 8.95
CA LEU A 71 -3.65 -4.13 9.96
C LEU A 71 -4.40 -3.60 11.19
N GLY A 72 -5.26 -4.45 11.77
CA GLY A 72 -5.94 -4.16 13.03
C GLY A 72 -7.04 -3.10 12.98
N VAL A 73 -7.54 -2.70 11.79
CA VAL A 73 -8.69 -1.78 11.67
C VAL A 73 -10.00 -2.47 11.26
N HIS A 74 -9.89 -3.68 10.70
CA HIS A 74 -11.03 -4.51 10.32
C HIS A 74 -11.17 -5.68 11.30
N ASP A 75 -12.40 -6.10 11.61
CA ASP A 75 -12.66 -7.25 12.49
C ASP A 75 -11.90 -8.50 12.01
N SER A 76 -11.84 -8.71 10.70
CA SER A 76 -11.08 -9.80 10.07
C SER A 76 -9.56 -9.70 10.26
N ALA A 77 -9.03 -8.52 10.58
CA ALA A 77 -7.61 -8.32 10.86
C ALA A 77 -7.22 -8.75 12.29
N TYR A 78 -8.20 -8.94 13.18
CA TYR A 78 -7.97 -9.51 14.53
C TYR A 78 -8.06 -11.04 14.56
N GLU A 79 -8.53 -11.68 13.48
CA GLU A 79 -8.61 -13.15 13.34
C GLU A 79 -7.25 -13.85 13.20
N VAL A 80 -6.13 -13.12 13.35
CA VAL A 80 -4.75 -13.65 13.24
C VAL A 80 -4.42 -14.69 14.33
N ASN A 81 -5.30 -14.91 15.32
CA ASN A 81 -5.10 -15.90 16.39
C ASN A 81 -5.88 -17.22 16.20
N GLN A 82 -6.01 -17.75 14.98
CA GLN A 82 -6.63 -19.08 14.78
C GLN A 82 -5.73 -20.16 14.18
N HIS A 83 -4.43 -19.92 13.92
CA HIS A 83 -3.51 -21.00 13.51
C HIS A 83 -2.10 -20.87 14.13
N PRO A 84 -1.90 -21.30 15.39
CA PRO A 84 -0.60 -21.27 16.09
C PRO A 84 0.52 -22.09 15.43
N GLU A 85 0.19 -22.92 14.43
CA GLU A 85 1.11 -23.86 13.80
C GLU A 85 1.97 -23.24 12.69
N LEU A 86 1.59 -22.07 12.16
CA LEU A 86 2.32 -21.40 11.07
C LEU A 86 3.46 -20.50 11.60
N ASP A 87 3.30 -19.93 12.79
CA ASP A 87 4.34 -19.11 13.44
C ASP A 87 5.53 -19.97 13.91
N LEU A 88 5.29 -21.20 14.37
CA LEU A 88 6.38 -22.12 14.73
C LEU A 88 7.27 -22.49 13.53
N LYS A 89 6.71 -22.58 12.32
CA LYS A 89 7.48 -22.98 11.12
C LYS A 89 8.37 -21.85 10.58
N LEU A 90 8.04 -20.59 10.90
CA LEU A 90 8.87 -19.42 10.59
C LEU A 90 10.04 -19.28 11.58
N GLU A 91 9.83 -19.61 12.86
CA GLU A 91 10.92 -19.64 13.85
C GLU A 91 11.91 -20.80 13.62
N ILE A 92 11.41 -21.98 13.22
CA ILE A 92 12.27 -23.17 13.02
C ILE A 92 13.14 -23.06 11.75
N ASN A 93 12.66 -22.40 10.69
CA ASN A 93 13.42 -22.25 9.43
C ASN A 93 14.34 -21.02 9.40
N GLY A 94 14.40 -20.25 10.49
CA GLY A 94 15.19 -19.01 10.62
C GLY A 94 16.41 -19.10 11.54
N SER A 95 16.87 -20.30 11.94
CA SER A 95 18.08 -20.42 12.79
C SER A 95 19.34 -20.01 12.03
N LYS A 96 19.77 -18.77 12.27
CA LYS A 96 21.20 -18.47 12.30
C LYS A 96 21.78 -19.24 13.50
N THR A 97 22.75 -20.09 13.18
CA THR A 97 23.52 -21.01 14.06
C THR A 97 22.74 -22.15 14.69
#